data_AF-A0A6H2FP53-F1
#
_entry.id   AF-A0A6H2FP53-F1
#
_cell.length_a   1.000
_cell.length_b   1.000
_cell.length_c   1.000
_cell.angle_alpha   90.00
_cell.angle_beta   90.00
_cell.angle_gamma   90.00
#
_symmetry.space_group_name_H-M   'P 1'
#
loop_
_entity.id
_entity.type
_entity.pdbx_description
1 polymer ?
#
loop_
_entity_poly.entity_id
_entity_poly.type
_entity_poly.pdbx_seq_one_letter_code
_entity_poly.pdbx_strand_id
1 'polypeptide(L)'
;MSKIDYLFIFILIYFSTMSFLKGFINEILTIFSWFISFYLLKKYCYYLFYIKKIDINHLYFKNFFLIFFYLIFILILGCIIKNYLNIKIKNIYIKNINQFLGLFFGLLKGFLIIIIILYSLNYIDKNFYNYIFIHNKSLLFIIFNNILQKYEYFL
;
A
#
# COMPACT_ATOMS: atom_id res chain seq x y z
N MET A 1 -10.38 -10.42 -24.50
CA MET A 1 -9.70 -9.83 -23.32
C MET A 1 -8.28 -10.34 -23.30
N SER A 2 -7.30 -9.45 -23.15
CA SER A 2 -5.88 -9.85 -23.08
C SER A 2 -5.62 -10.61 -21.77
N LYS A 3 -4.57 -11.44 -21.73
CA LYS A 3 -4.15 -12.13 -20.47
C LYS A 3 -3.87 -11.14 -19.35
N ILE A 4 -3.47 -9.93 -19.70
CA ILE A 4 -3.18 -8.83 -18.79
C ILE A 4 -4.45 -8.25 -18.17
N ASP A 5 -5.55 -8.18 -18.93
CA ASP A 5 -6.85 -7.74 -18.39
C ASP A 5 -7.33 -8.67 -17.28
N TYR A 6 -7.16 -9.99 -17.44
CA TYR A 6 -7.50 -10.96 -16.40
C TYR A 6 -6.64 -10.79 -15.14
N LEU A 7 -5.37 -10.43 -15.29
CA LEU A 7 -4.49 -10.15 -14.15
C LEU A 7 -4.94 -8.90 -13.37
N PHE A 8 -5.35 -7.84 -14.06
CA PHE A 8 -5.87 -6.63 -13.40
C PHE A 8 -7.21 -6.87 -12.72
N ILE A 9 -8.12 -7.59 -13.37
CA ILE A 9 -9.40 -7.99 -12.77
C ILE A 9 -9.14 -8.83 -11.52
N PHE A 10 -8.21 -9.78 -11.57
CA PHE A 10 -7.82 -10.59 -10.42
C PHE A 10 -7.31 -9.72 -9.27
N ILE A 11 -6.43 -8.75 -9.54
CA ILE A 11 -5.94 -7.79 -8.53
C ILE A 11 -7.10 -7.01 -7.90
N LEU A 12 -8.00 -6.45 -8.72
CA LEU A 12 -9.15 -5.67 -8.23
C LEU A 12 -10.08 -6.52 -7.36
N ILE A 13 -10.40 -7.75 -7.79
CA ILE A 13 -11.24 -8.69 -7.02
C ILE A 13 -10.54 -9.07 -5.72
N TYR A 14 -9.26 -9.42 -5.77
CA TYR A 14 -8.50 -9.81 -4.59
C TYR A 14 -8.46 -8.69 -3.53
N PHE A 15 -8.14 -7.47 -3.93
CA PHE A 15 -8.11 -6.35 -2.99
C PHE A 15 -9.51 -5.99 -2.49
N SER A 16 -10.50 -5.88 -3.38
CA SER A 16 -11.88 -5.55 -2.97
C SER A 16 -12.48 -6.57 -2.00
N THR A 17 -12.28 -7.88 -2.23
CA THR A 17 -12.74 -8.94 -1.32
C THR A 17 -12.05 -8.88 0.03
N MET A 18 -10.71 -8.73 0.06
CA MET A 18 -9.95 -8.59 1.30
C MET A 18 -10.38 -7.36 2.11
N SER A 19 -10.69 -6.26 1.42
CA SER A 19 -11.16 -5.02 2.03
C SER A 19 -12.60 -5.12 2.53
N PHE A 20 -13.47 -5.83 1.82
CA PHE A 20 -14.83 -6.15 2.27
C PHE A 20 -14.83 -6.98 3.56
N LEU A 21 -14.01 -8.03 3.60
CA LEU A 21 -13.88 -8.90 4.77
C LEU A 21 -13.37 -8.13 6.01
N LYS A 22 -12.45 -7.18 5.80
CA LYS A 22 -11.91 -6.32 6.86
C LYS A 22 -12.89 -5.21 7.26
N GLY A 23 -13.58 -4.59 6.31
CA GLY A 23 -14.39 -3.38 6.51
C GLY A 23 -13.57 -2.09 6.50
N PHE A 24 -14.21 -0.99 6.10
CA PHE A 24 -13.64 0.34 5.89
C PHE A 24 -12.86 0.90 7.09
N ILE A 25 -13.44 0.85 8.30
CA ILE A 25 -12.78 1.35 9.52
C ILE A 25 -11.45 0.63 9.75
N ASN A 26 -11.41 -0.68 9.49
CA ASN A 26 -10.21 -1.48 9.62
C ASN A 26 -9.15 -1.17 8.57
N GLU A 27 -9.56 -0.71 7.39
CA GLU A 27 -8.66 -0.26 6.33
C GLU A 27 -8.04 1.09 6.67
N ILE A 28 -8.86 2.03 7.12
CA ILE A 28 -8.41 3.34 7.59
C ILE A 28 -7.41 3.17 8.73
N LEU A 29 -7.74 2.36 9.73
CA LEU A 29 -6.83 2.08 10.86
C LEU A 29 -5.49 1.47 10.41
N THR A 30 -5.50 0.61 9.39
CA THR A 30 -4.23 0.08 8.84
C THR A 30 -3.40 1.15 8.18
N ILE A 31 -4.02 2.09 7.47
CA ILE A 31 -3.32 3.21 6.86
C ILE A 31 -2.77 4.16 7.93
N PHE A 32 -3.59 4.53 8.92
CA PHE A 32 -3.16 5.36 10.04
C PHE A 32 -2.02 4.72 10.84
N SER A 33 -2.09 3.43 11.15
CA SER A 33 -1.00 2.73 11.85
C SER A 33 0.30 2.73 11.05
N TRP A 34 0.22 2.59 9.72
CA TRP A 34 1.38 2.78 8.84
C TRP A 34 1.97 4.18 8.94
N PHE A 35 1.15 5.23 8.83
CA PHE A 35 1.62 6.62 8.95
C PHE A 35 2.25 6.91 10.32
N ILE A 36 1.62 6.46 11.40
CA ILE A 36 2.13 6.61 12.77
C ILE A 36 3.46 5.87 12.92
N SER A 37 3.58 4.65 12.37
CA SER A 37 4.81 3.88 12.38
C SER A 37 5.96 4.62 11.70
N PHE A 38 5.75 5.16 10.49
CA PHE A 38 6.79 5.92 9.80
C PHE A 38 7.16 7.21 10.53
N TYR A 39 6.18 7.93 11.08
CA TYR A 39 6.44 9.15 11.83
C TYR A 39 7.29 8.89 13.08
N LEU A 40 6.91 7.88 13.88
CA LEU A 40 7.66 7.47 15.07
C LEU A 40 9.04 6.98 14.68
N LEU A 41 9.15 6.14 13.66
CA LEU A 41 10.44 5.62 13.17
C LEU A 41 11.37 6.76 12.77
N LYS A 42 10.89 7.76 12.01
CA LYS A 42 11.67 8.95 11.67
C LYS A 42 12.15 9.68 12.93
N LYS A 43 11.27 9.91 13.92
CA LYS A 43 11.59 10.64 15.15
C LYS A 43 12.60 9.90 16.04
N TYR A 44 12.42 8.60 16.24
CA TYR A 44 13.26 7.80 17.14
C TYR A 44 14.56 7.31 16.50
N CYS A 45 14.63 7.19 15.17
CA CYS A 45 15.89 6.94 14.45
C CYS A 45 16.97 7.95 14.86
N TYR A 46 16.65 9.25 14.89
CA TYR A 46 17.62 10.27 15.27
C TYR A 46 18.14 10.10 16.70
N TYR A 47 17.27 9.74 17.65
CA TYR A 47 17.65 9.60 19.05
C TYR A 47 18.59 8.40 19.30
N LEU A 48 18.40 7.31 18.55
CA LEU A 48 19.25 6.12 18.60
C LEU A 48 20.70 6.39 18.14
N PHE A 49 20.90 7.32 17.20
CA PHE A 49 22.24 7.72 16.75
C PHE A 49 23.01 8.53 17.80
N TYR A 50 22.34 9.33 18.63
CA TYR A 50 23.02 10.20 19.62
C TYR A 50 23.45 9.47 20.90
N ILE A 51 22.69 8.48 21.37
CA ILE A 51 23.00 7.77 22.63
C ILE A 51 24.14 6.76 22.45
N LYS A 52 24.31 6.25 21.24
CA LYS A 52 25.28 5.19 20.94
C LYS A 52 26.45 5.79 20.15
N LYS A 53 27.48 6.26 20.87
CA LYS A 53 28.86 6.39 20.36
C LYS A 53 29.34 4.99 19.95
N ILE A 54 28.92 4.51 18.78
CA ILE A 54 29.20 3.15 18.31
C ILE A 54 30.04 3.23 17.04
N ASP A 55 31.15 2.50 17.07
CA ASP A 55 32.18 2.45 16.04
C ASP A 55 31.67 1.93 14.68
N ILE A 56 32.26 2.48 13.63
CA ILE A 56 31.67 2.68 12.29
C ILE A 56 31.59 1.40 11.43
N ASN A 57 32.26 0.32 11.83
CA ASN A 57 32.65 -0.73 10.88
C ASN A 57 31.59 -1.84 10.62
N HIS A 58 30.52 -1.96 11.42
CA HIS A 58 29.43 -2.93 11.21
C HIS A 58 28.01 -2.31 11.30
N LEU A 59 27.87 -0.98 11.19
CA LEU A 59 26.64 -0.25 11.54
C LEU A 59 25.44 -0.50 10.64
N TYR A 60 25.62 -0.75 9.34
CA TYR A 60 24.49 -0.80 8.41
C TYR A 60 23.50 -1.91 8.78
N PHE A 61 23.99 -3.11 9.08
CA PHE A 61 23.15 -4.24 9.47
C PHE A 61 22.48 -4.01 10.84
N LYS A 62 23.21 -3.50 11.82
CA LYS A 62 22.68 -3.27 13.18
C LYS A 62 21.62 -2.17 13.20
N ASN A 63 21.85 -1.08 12.49
CA ASN A 63 20.89 0.03 12.40
C ASN A 63 19.65 -0.40 11.62
N PHE A 64 19.84 -1.08 10.49
CA PHE A 64 18.71 -1.63 9.72
C PHE A 64 17.86 -2.56 10.59
N PHE A 65 18.50 -3.48 11.32
CA PHE A 65 17.80 -4.40 12.21
C PHE A 65 17.02 -3.69 13.32
N LEU A 66 17.60 -2.68 13.97
CA LEU A 66 16.91 -1.89 15.00
C LEU A 66 15.70 -1.16 14.44
N ILE A 67 15.87 -0.49 13.30
CA ILE A 67 14.80 0.24 12.61
C ILE A 67 13.66 -0.71 12.24
N PHE A 68 14.00 -1.86 11.69
CA PHE A 68 13.05 -2.89 11.29
C PHE A 68 12.31 -3.47 12.51
N PHE A 69 13.02 -3.72 13.60
CA PHE A 69 12.44 -4.19 14.87
C PHE A 69 11.43 -3.18 15.44
N TYR A 70 11.78 -1.89 15.48
CA TYR A 70 10.87 -0.83 15.92
C TYR A 70 9.64 -0.72 15.01
N LEU A 71 9.82 -0.82 13.69
CA LEU A 71 8.71 -0.81 12.72
C LEU A 71 7.73 -1.95 13.00
N ILE A 72 8.24 -3.17 13.17
CA ILE A 72 7.43 -4.35 13.49
C ILE A 72 6.70 -4.17 14.82
N PHE A 73 7.40 -3.67 15.85
CA PHE A 73 6.80 -3.45 17.17
C PHE A 73 5.62 -2.48 17.11
N ILE A 74 5.73 -1.39 16.36
CA ILE A 74 4.65 -0.40 16.20
C ILE A 74 3.49 -0.97 15.38
N LEU A 75 3.77 -1.77 14.35
CA LEU A 75 2.72 -2.46 13.59
C LEU A 75 1.93 -3.44 14.48
N ILE A 76 2.61 -4.18 15.37
CA ILE A 76 1.95 -5.08 16.33
C ILE A 76 1.04 -4.28 17.26
N LEU A 77 1.50 -3.15 17.80
CA LEU A 77 0.68 -2.26 18.62
C LEU A 77 -0.55 -1.73 17.84
N GLY A 78 -0.36 -1.35 16.58
CA GLY A 78 -1.45 -0.96 15.69
C GLY A 78 -2.50 -2.06 15.49
N CYS A 79 -2.05 -3.32 15.33
CA CYS A 79 -2.93 -4.49 15.26
C CYS A 79 -3.72 -4.71 16.55
N ILE A 80 -3.10 -4.51 17.71
CA ILE A 80 -3.78 -4.65 19.01
C ILE A 80 -4.91 -3.60 19.13
N ILE A 81 -4.61 -2.33 18.86
CA ILE A 81 -5.60 -1.24 18.88
C ILE A 81 -6.76 -1.54 17.91
N LYS A 82 -6.44 -2.03 16.71
CA LYS A 82 -7.42 -2.42 15.71
C LYS A 82 -8.36 -3.52 16.22
N ASN A 83 -7.85 -4.54 16.90
CA ASN A 83 -8.65 -5.62 17.47
C ASN A 83 -9.62 -5.10 18.55
N TYR A 84 -9.16 -4.19 19.42
CA TYR A 84 -10.02 -3.56 20.43
C TYR A 84 -11.16 -2.74 19.81
N LEU A 85 -10.89 -2.00 18.72
CA LEU A 85 -11.90 -1.23 18.03
C LEU A 85 -12.94 -2.13 17.34
N ASN A 86 -12.54 -3.29 16.82
CA ASN A 86 -13.46 -4.25 16.20
C ASN A 86 -14.49 -4.82 17.16
N ILE A 87 -14.15 -5.00 18.44
CA ILE A 87 -15.08 -5.49 19.46
C ILE A 87 -16.25 -4.50 19.68
N LYS A 88 -16.05 -3.20 19.38
CA LYS A 88 -17.06 -2.15 19.58
C LYS A 88 -18.04 -2.02 18.40
N ILE A 89 -17.70 -2.52 17.22
CA ILE A 89 -18.53 -2.40 15.99
C ILE A 89 -19.51 -3.59 15.88
N LYS A 90 -20.13 -3.99 16.99
CA LYS A 90 -21.02 -5.17 17.04
C LYS A 90 -22.42 -4.94 16.46
N ASN A 91 -22.79 -3.68 16.18
CA ASN A 91 -24.10 -3.38 15.63
C ASN A 91 -24.20 -3.84 14.17
N ILE A 92 -25.14 -4.73 13.88
CA ILE A 92 -25.35 -5.38 12.57
C ILE A 92 -25.51 -4.36 11.43
N TYR A 93 -26.27 -3.28 11.66
CA TYR A 93 -26.50 -2.23 10.66
C TYR A 93 -25.22 -1.48 10.28
N ILE A 94 -24.39 -1.14 11.27
CA ILE A 94 -23.13 -0.41 11.05
C ILE A 94 -22.09 -1.34 10.39
N LYS A 95 -22.14 -2.64 10.68
CA LYS A 95 -21.24 -3.64 10.09
C LYS A 95 -21.42 -3.74 8.57
N ASN A 96 -22.65 -3.85 8.07
CA ASN A 96 -22.89 -4.00 6.63
C ASN A 96 -22.41 -2.76 5.85
N ILE A 97 -22.74 -1.56 6.35
CA ILE A 97 -22.28 -0.29 5.74
C ILE A 97 -20.75 -0.21 5.76
N ASN A 98 -20.11 -0.59 6.87
CA ASN A 98 -18.66 -0.63 7.00
C ASN A 98 -18.00 -1.58 5.98
N GLN A 99 -18.60 -2.74 5.72
CA GLN A 99 -18.10 -3.70 4.73
C GLN A 99 -18.27 -3.18 3.29
N PHE A 100 -19.43 -2.61 2.95
CA PHE A 100 -19.67 -2.01 1.63
C PHE A 100 -18.70 -0.86 1.33
N LEU A 101 -18.49 0.06 2.28
CA LEU A 101 -17.49 1.12 2.15
C LEU A 101 -16.07 0.55 2.02
N GLY A 102 -15.78 -0.56 2.70
CA GLY A 102 -14.51 -1.27 2.57
C GLY A 102 -14.32 -1.83 1.16
N LEU A 103 -15.39 -2.30 0.52
CA LEU A 103 -15.37 -2.77 -0.87
C LEU A 103 -14.93 -1.66 -1.85
N PHE A 104 -15.52 -0.46 -1.72
CA PHE A 104 -15.11 0.72 -2.52
C PHE A 104 -13.66 1.11 -2.25
N PHE A 105 -13.23 1.08 -0.99
CA PHE A 105 -11.86 1.42 -0.63
C PHE A 105 -10.84 0.40 -1.14
N GLY A 106 -11.19 -0.88 -1.12
CA GLY A 106 -10.40 -1.97 -1.71
C GLY A 106 -10.28 -1.88 -3.23
N LEU A 107 -11.34 -1.45 -3.92
CA LEU A 107 -11.28 -1.15 -5.35
C LEU A 107 -10.27 -0.03 -5.63
N LEU A 108 -10.40 1.10 -4.94
CA LEU A 108 -9.45 2.23 -5.07
C LEU A 108 -8.01 1.79 -4.82
N LYS A 109 -7.79 0.97 -3.78
CA LYS A 109 -6.47 0.39 -3.49
C LYS A 109 -5.98 -0.54 -4.59
N GLY A 110 -6.83 -1.38 -5.15
CA GLY A 110 -6.50 -2.22 -6.29
C GLY A 110 -6.07 -1.41 -7.51
N PHE A 111 -6.80 -0.33 -7.82
CA PHE A 111 -6.41 0.62 -8.86
C PHE A 111 -5.06 1.28 -8.58
N LEU A 112 -4.83 1.76 -7.36
CA LEU A 112 -3.54 2.33 -6.93
C LEU A 112 -2.38 1.34 -7.14
N ILE A 113 -2.58 0.07 -6.81
CA ILE A 113 -1.55 -0.97 -6.97
C ILE A 113 -1.26 -1.23 -8.45
N ILE A 114 -2.28 -1.31 -9.30
CA ILE A 114 -2.11 -1.45 -10.75
C ILE A 114 -1.31 -0.27 -11.32
N ILE A 115 -1.65 0.95 -10.90
CA ILE A 115 -0.93 2.18 -11.27
C ILE A 115 0.55 2.08 -10.89
N ILE A 116 0.86 1.68 -9.66
CA ILE A 116 2.24 1.55 -9.18
C ILE A 116 2.99 0.51 -10.03
N ILE A 117 2.38 -0.65 -10.31
CA ILE A 117 3.00 -1.71 -11.13
C ILE A 117 3.32 -1.19 -12.54
N LEU A 118 2.36 -0.53 -13.19
CA LEU A 118 2.54 0.01 -14.54
C LEU A 118 3.60 1.12 -14.57
N TYR A 119 3.59 2.00 -13.57
CA TYR A 119 4.59 3.05 -13.44
C TYR A 119 5.99 2.47 -13.23
N SER A 120 6.13 1.48 -12.33
CA SER A 120 7.40 0.79 -12.10
C SER A 120 7.90 0.08 -13.35
N LEU A 121 7.03 -0.57 -14.13
CA LEU A 121 7.40 -1.20 -15.40
C LEU A 121 7.89 -0.17 -16.42
N ASN A 122 7.19 0.97 -16.56
CA ASN A 122 7.61 2.05 -17.46
C ASN A 122 8.96 2.66 -17.02
N TYR A 123 9.18 2.82 -15.72
CA TYR A 123 10.42 3.36 -15.16
C TYR A 123 11.62 2.41 -15.37
N ILE A 124 11.41 1.09 -15.25
CA ILE A 124 12.46 0.08 -15.40
C ILE A 124 12.81 -0.15 -16.88
N ASP A 125 11.81 -0.35 -17.75
CA ASP A 125 12.03 -0.65 -19.17
C ASP A 125 10.90 -0.13 -20.07
N LYS A 126 11.10 1.10 -20.58
CA LYS A 126 10.12 1.81 -21.43
C LYS A 126 9.85 1.07 -22.75
N ASN A 127 10.83 0.33 -23.29
CA ASN A 127 10.65 -0.42 -24.53
C ASN A 127 9.72 -1.62 -24.33
N PHE A 128 9.91 -2.33 -23.22
CA PHE A 128 9.04 -3.45 -22.84
C PHE A 128 7.61 -2.98 -22.53
N TYR A 129 7.45 -1.84 -21.85
CA TYR A 129 6.14 -1.23 -21.61
C TYR A 129 5.40 -0.92 -22.93
N ASN A 130 6.08 -0.29 -23.89
CA ASN A 130 5.49 0.04 -25.19
C ASN A 130 5.11 -1.20 -26.00
N TYR A 131 5.92 -2.26 -25.95
CA TYR A 131 5.59 -3.54 -26.58
C TYR A 131 4.29 -4.12 -26.01
N ILE A 132 4.16 -4.15 -24.69
CA ILE A 132 2.94 -4.62 -24.02
C ILE A 132 1.74 -3.76 -24.38
N PHE A 133 1.89 -2.44 -24.43
CA PHE A 133 0.84 -1.49 -24.77
C PHE A 133 0.30 -1.70 -26.20
N ILE A 134 1.20 -1.82 -27.17
CA ILE A 134 0.84 -2.01 -28.58
C ILE A 134 0.15 -3.37 -28.78
N HIS A 135 0.65 -4.41 -28.11
CA HIS A 135 0.15 -5.77 -28.29
C HIS A 135 -1.15 -6.05 -27.49
N ASN A 136 -1.35 -5.39 -26.35
CA ASN A 136 -2.53 -5.59 -25.51
C ASN A 136 -3.33 -4.29 -25.45
N LYS A 137 -4.37 -4.19 -26.30
CA LYS A 137 -5.41 -3.14 -26.28
C LYS A 137 -6.28 -3.19 -25.01
N SER A 138 -5.64 -3.17 -23.85
CA SER A 138 -6.29 -3.20 -22.55
C SER A 138 -6.81 -1.80 -22.21
N LEU A 139 -8.07 -1.73 -21.79
CA LEU A 139 -8.77 -0.48 -21.49
C LEU A 139 -8.07 0.29 -20.36
N LEU A 140 -7.52 -0.44 -19.39
CA LEU A 140 -6.75 0.11 -18.27
C LEU A 140 -5.43 0.75 -18.69
N PHE A 141 -4.70 0.19 -19.66
CA PHE A 141 -3.48 0.82 -20.16
C PHE A 141 -3.76 2.13 -20.89
N ILE A 142 -4.88 2.23 -21.62
CA ILE A 142 -5.30 3.46 -22.30
C ILE A 142 -5.60 4.56 -21.28
N ILE A 143 -6.38 4.23 -20.24
CA ILE A 143 -6.67 5.15 -19.14
C ILE A 143 -5.38 5.58 -18.45
N PHE A 144 -4.46 4.64 -18.20
CA PHE A 144 -3.22 4.92 -17.52
C PHE A 144 -2.25 5.76 -18.34
N ASN A 145 -2.13 5.51 -19.64
CA ASN A 145 -1.29 6.32 -20.53
C ASN A 145 -1.77 7.77 -20.59
N ASN A 146 -3.09 7.99 -20.62
CA ASN A 146 -3.65 9.35 -20.54
C ASN A 146 -3.31 10.05 -19.22
N ILE A 147 -3.26 9.30 -18.11
CA ILE A 147 -2.85 9.83 -16.81
C ILE A 147 -1.35 10.16 -16.82
N LEU A 148 -0.50 9.23 -17.28
CA LEU A 148 0.95 9.40 -17.37
C LEU A 148 1.37 10.57 -18.25
N GLN A 149 0.81 10.69 -19.45
CA GLN A 149 1.11 11.81 -20.35
C GLN A 149 0.79 13.15 -19.67
N LYS A 150 -0.30 13.21 -18.91
CA LYS A 150 -0.68 14.43 -18.16
C LYS A 150 0.33 14.82 -17.08
N TYR A 151 1.11 13.86 -16.55
CA TYR A 151 2.15 14.10 -15.55
C TYR A 151 3.56 14.28 -16.13
N GLU A 152 3.87 13.68 -17.29
CA GLU A 152 5.15 13.95 -18.00
C GLU A 152 5.27 15.41 -18.48
N TYR A 153 4.16 16.16 -18.66
CA TYR A 153 4.20 17.60 -18.97
C TYR A 153 4.54 18.52 -17.79
N PHE A 154 4.61 18.01 -16.56
CA PHE A 154 4.86 18.81 -15.35
C PHE A 154 6.26 18.61 -14.74
N LEU A 155 7.09 17.76 -15.36
CA LEU A 155 8.52 17.56 -15.03
C LEU A 155 9.38 18.10 -16.18
#